data_AF-A0A3P6V0I2-F1
#
_entry.id   AF-A0A3P6V0I2-F1
#
_cell.length_a   1.000
_cell.length_b   1.000
_cell.length_c   1.000
_cell.angle_alpha   90.00
_cell.angle_beta   90.00
_cell.angle_gamma   90.00
#
_symmetry.space_group_name_H-M   'P 1'
#
loop_
_entity.id
_entity.type
_entity.pdbx_description
1 polymer ?
#
loop_
_entity_poly.entity_id
_entity_poly.type
_entity_poly.pdbx_seq_one_letter_code
_entity_poly.pdbx_strand_id
1 'polypeptide(L)'
;MTNVIFLEIEKFFVIEDAVFLTRPKAEPYYVTEGQQGPVMECSFAPEFRNRTRYEPSWTLVASDLPRHLTRNGVSFSKQQYALLEAGGAYNLQIRRVVFHRDNGKFFCTVLDKESGTQYTVQANIVVVVPFGEEEVTFMFEEVLDVILLCDVLKAF
;
A
#
# COMPACT_ATOMS: atom_id res chain seq x y z
N MET A 1 27.20 21.77 11.52
CA MET A 1 26.42 20.82 12.36
C MET A 1 25.50 20.03 11.42
N THR A 2 26.08 19.33 10.43
CA THR A 2 25.35 18.92 9.21
C THR A 2 25.67 17.48 8.74
N ASN A 3 26.43 16.71 9.52
CA ASN A 3 26.87 15.35 9.16
C ASN A 3 26.16 14.22 9.91
N VAL A 4 25.30 14.55 10.89
CA VAL A 4 24.60 13.51 11.68
C VAL A 4 23.33 13.03 10.95
N ILE A 5 22.59 13.97 10.35
CA ILE A 5 21.32 13.68 9.65
C ILE A 5 21.53 12.74 8.45
N PHE A 6 22.62 12.93 7.68
CA PHE A 6 22.91 12.08 6.51
C PHE A 6 23.24 10.62 6.89
N LEU A 7 23.99 10.39 7.99
CA LEU A 7 24.32 9.04 8.47
C LEU A 7 23.11 8.30 9.05
N GLU A 8 22.14 9.03 9.62
CA GLU A 8 20.91 8.45 10.14
C GLU A 8 19.95 8.01 9.03
N ILE A 9 19.87 8.77 7.93
CA ILE A 9 19.05 8.41 6.75
C ILE A 9 19.61 7.17 6.05
N GLU A 10 20.93 7.10 5.85
CA GLU A 10 21.56 5.91 5.24
C GLU A 10 21.37 4.66 6.12
N LYS A 11 21.48 4.78 7.45
CA LYS A 11 21.21 3.65 8.36
C LYS A 11 19.76 3.18 8.32
N PHE A 12 18.80 4.09 8.25
CA PHE A 12 17.38 3.73 8.22
C PHE A 12 17.03 2.95 6.94
N PHE A 13 17.57 3.40 5.80
CA PHE A 13 17.37 2.74 4.51
C PHE A 13 18.03 1.35 4.44
N VAL A 14 19.24 1.21 4.98
CA VAL A 14 19.98 -0.08 5.01
C VAL A 14 19.29 -1.13 5.89
N ILE A 15 18.59 -0.72 6.96
CA ILE A 15 17.90 -1.67 7.86
C ILE A 15 16.62 -2.20 7.21
N GLU A 16 15.85 -1.37 6.49
CA GLU A 16 14.67 -1.86 5.78
C GLU A 16 15.04 -2.88 4.69
N ASP A 17 16.15 -2.66 3.97
CA ASP A 17 16.66 -3.57 2.94
C ASP A 17 17.06 -4.95 3.51
N ALA A 18 17.43 -5.01 4.80
CA ALA A 18 17.71 -6.28 5.47
C ALA A 18 16.43 -7.03 5.89
N VAL A 19 15.32 -6.33 6.11
CA VAL A 19 14.07 -6.93 6.62
C VAL A 19 13.24 -7.54 5.50
N PHE A 20 13.16 -6.85 4.35
CA PHE A 20 12.29 -7.23 3.23
C PHE A 20 13.09 -7.80 2.06
N LEU A 21 12.88 -9.08 1.72
CA LEU A 21 13.50 -9.70 0.54
C LEU A 21 12.81 -9.30 -0.76
N THR A 22 11.49 -9.15 -0.71
CA THR A 22 10.69 -8.61 -1.82
C THR A 22 9.77 -7.54 -1.29
N ARG A 23 9.56 -6.53 -2.13
CA ARG A 23 8.79 -5.34 -1.82
C ARG A 23 7.73 -5.10 -2.89
N PRO A 24 6.65 -4.40 -2.56
CA PRO A 24 5.74 -3.91 -3.58
C PRO A 24 6.46 -2.95 -4.52
N LYS A 25 5.89 -2.75 -5.71
CA LYS A 25 6.39 -1.75 -6.65
C LYS A 25 6.35 -0.36 -6.01
N ALA A 26 7.41 0.42 -6.22
CA ALA A 26 7.46 1.81 -5.78
C ALA A 26 6.44 2.68 -6.53
N GLU A 27 6.22 2.36 -7.81
CA GLU A 27 5.19 2.99 -8.64
C GLU A 27 3.79 2.52 -8.24
N PRO A 28 2.76 3.38 -8.37
CA PRO A 28 1.39 2.98 -8.11
C PRO A 28 0.93 1.87 -9.04
N TYR A 29 0.13 0.95 -8.51
CA TYR A 29 -0.61 0.00 -9.31
C TYR A 29 -1.90 0.67 -9.81
N TYR A 30 -1.97 0.91 -11.11
CA TYR A 30 -3.18 1.38 -11.77
C TYR A 30 -4.10 0.18 -12.06
N VAL A 31 -5.33 0.24 -11.55
CA VAL A 31 -6.28 -0.87 -11.64
C VAL A 31 -7.67 -0.37 -12.00
N THR A 32 -8.45 -1.18 -12.71
CA THR A 32 -9.83 -0.84 -13.07
C THR A 32 -10.82 -1.46 -12.11
N GLU A 33 -11.87 -0.72 -11.75
CA GLU A 33 -12.93 -1.23 -10.88
C GLU A 33 -13.59 -2.50 -11.45
N GLY A 34 -13.96 -3.42 -10.56
CA GLY A 34 -14.62 -4.68 -10.92
C GLY A 34 -13.68 -5.79 -11.39
N GLN A 35 -12.43 -5.48 -11.75
CA GLN A 35 -11.42 -6.47 -12.14
C GLN A 35 -10.71 -7.08 -10.92
N GLN A 36 -10.00 -8.18 -11.15
CA GLN A 36 -9.05 -8.70 -10.15
C GLN A 36 -7.86 -7.75 -10.04
N GLY A 37 -7.44 -7.43 -8.82
CA GLY A 37 -6.30 -6.54 -8.62
C GLY A 37 -4.96 -7.27 -8.62
N PRO A 38 -3.86 -6.51 -8.57
CA PRO A 38 -2.50 -7.04 -8.59
C PRO A 38 -2.21 -7.83 -7.33
N VAL A 39 -1.16 -8.65 -7.42
CA VAL A 39 -0.48 -9.19 -6.24
C VAL A 39 0.52 -8.15 -5.77
N MET A 40 0.32 -7.64 -4.56
CA MET A 40 1.28 -6.82 -3.85
C MET A 40 2.28 -7.75 -3.16
N GLU A 41 3.48 -7.84 -3.73
CA GLU A 41 4.54 -8.69 -3.22
C GLU A 41 5.12 -8.12 -1.93
N CYS A 42 5.27 -8.97 -0.92
CA CYS A 42 5.95 -8.64 0.32
C CYS A 42 6.49 -9.93 0.91
N SER A 43 7.80 -10.00 1.15
CA SER A 43 8.39 -11.16 1.83
C SER A 43 9.48 -10.73 2.79
N PHE A 44 9.65 -11.51 3.85
CA PHE A 44 10.56 -11.20 4.94
C PHE A 44 11.84 -12.04 4.87
N ALA A 45 12.95 -11.46 5.30
CA ALA A 45 14.19 -12.20 5.50
C ALA A 45 14.00 -13.30 6.57
N PRO A 46 14.73 -14.43 6.49
CA PRO A 46 14.51 -15.60 7.34
C PRO A 46 14.42 -15.31 8.85
N GLU A 47 15.24 -14.40 9.34
CA GLU A 47 15.30 -13.94 10.73
C GLU A 47 13.99 -13.32 11.22
N PHE A 48 13.20 -12.70 10.33
CA PHE A 48 11.92 -12.05 10.65
C PHE A 48 10.70 -12.99 10.45
N ARG A 49 10.92 -14.27 10.11
CA ARG A 49 9.83 -15.23 9.85
C ARG A 49 9.30 -15.91 11.10
N ASN A 50 10.01 -15.83 12.23
CA ASN A 50 9.57 -16.46 13.47
C ASN A 50 8.32 -15.77 14.03
N ARG A 51 7.14 -16.38 13.84
CA ARG A 51 5.83 -15.84 14.26
C ARG A 51 5.67 -15.68 15.77
N THR A 52 6.50 -16.35 16.58
CA THR A 52 6.46 -16.18 18.05
C THR A 52 7.11 -14.86 18.48
N ARG A 53 8.06 -14.33 17.70
CA ARG A 53 8.72 -13.04 17.94
C ARG A 53 8.21 -11.93 17.03
N TYR A 54 8.05 -12.21 15.75
CA TYR A 54 7.68 -11.24 14.73
C TYR A 54 6.23 -11.42 14.29
N GLU A 55 5.51 -10.31 14.16
CA GLU A 55 4.11 -10.30 13.76
C GLU A 55 3.93 -9.55 12.44
N PRO A 56 3.68 -10.25 11.32
CA PRO A 56 3.39 -9.60 10.06
C PRO A 56 1.95 -9.08 10.03
N SER A 57 1.71 -8.03 9.28
CA SER A 57 0.36 -7.53 9.03
C SER A 57 0.26 -6.78 7.71
N TRP A 58 -0.95 -6.76 7.16
CA TRP A 58 -1.34 -5.82 6.12
C TRP A 58 -2.36 -4.84 6.66
N THR A 59 -2.11 -3.55 6.46
CA THR A 59 -3.03 -2.47 6.79
C THR A 59 -3.32 -1.63 5.55
N LEU A 60 -4.57 -1.25 5.36
CA LEU A 60 -5.01 -0.36 4.29
C LEU A 60 -5.41 0.98 4.88
N VAL A 61 -4.91 2.08 4.31
CA VAL A 61 -5.39 3.43 4.55
C VAL A 61 -6.06 3.92 3.27
N ALA A 62 -7.38 3.98 3.29
CA ALA A 62 -8.21 4.52 2.22
C ALA A 62 -9.22 5.50 2.83
N SER A 63 -9.37 6.67 2.21
CA SER A 63 -10.17 7.79 2.76
C SER A 63 -9.78 8.14 4.20
N ASP A 64 -8.47 8.19 4.48
CA ASP A 64 -7.87 8.47 5.79
C ASP A 64 -8.26 7.53 6.95
N LEU A 65 -8.92 6.41 6.64
CA LEU A 65 -9.32 5.42 7.63
C LEU A 65 -8.42 4.18 7.56
N PRO A 66 -7.58 3.93 8.58
CA PRO A 66 -6.78 2.72 8.65
C PRO A 66 -7.66 1.49 8.94
N ARG A 67 -7.46 0.42 8.19
CA ARG A 67 -8.14 -0.88 8.35
C ARG A 67 -7.12 -2.00 8.33
N HIS A 68 -7.09 -2.79 9.40
CA HIS A 68 -6.29 -4.02 9.41
C HIS A 68 -6.93 -5.08 8.53
N LEU A 69 -6.19 -5.54 7.52
CA LEU A 69 -6.63 -6.58 6.59
C LEU A 69 -6.20 -7.96 7.07
N THR A 70 -4.98 -8.05 7.59
CA THR A 70 -4.41 -9.26 8.15
C THR A 70 -3.56 -8.98 9.37
N ARG A 71 -3.40 -9.99 10.23
CA ARG A 71 -2.49 -9.99 11.37
C ARG A 71 -2.04 -11.41 11.66
N ASN A 72 -0.73 -11.64 11.68
CA ASN A 72 -0.11 -12.94 11.99
C ASN A 72 -0.72 -14.14 11.22
N GLY A 73 -0.92 -13.98 9.90
CA GLY A 73 -1.54 -15.00 9.05
C GLY A 73 -3.07 -15.08 9.11
N VAL A 74 -3.71 -14.44 10.10
CA VAL A 74 -5.17 -14.31 10.15
C VAL A 74 -5.60 -13.18 9.24
N SER A 75 -6.60 -13.41 8.40
CA SER A 75 -7.20 -12.38 7.54
C SER A 75 -8.61 -12.02 8.03
N PHE A 76 -8.85 -10.73 8.21
CA PHE A 76 -10.13 -10.16 8.65
C PHE A 76 -11.06 -9.83 7.48
N SER A 77 -10.50 -9.78 6.26
CA SER A 77 -11.19 -9.35 5.04
C SER A 77 -11.01 -10.35 3.89
N LYS A 78 -11.13 -11.65 4.21
CA LYS A 78 -10.90 -12.79 3.28
C LYS A 78 -11.75 -12.76 2.01
N GLN A 79 -12.92 -12.13 2.07
CA GLN A 79 -13.85 -11.99 0.94
C GLN A 79 -13.35 -10.96 -0.07
N GLN A 80 -12.63 -9.93 0.38
CA GLN A 80 -12.13 -8.83 -0.43
C GLN A 80 -10.68 -9.04 -0.85
N TYR A 81 -9.87 -9.65 0.02
CA TYR A 81 -8.44 -9.84 -0.18
C TYR A 81 -8.03 -11.31 0.03
N ALA A 82 -7.09 -11.78 -0.78
CA ALA A 82 -6.43 -13.06 -0.60
C ALA A 82 -5.04 -12.82 0.00
N LEU A 83 -4.76 -13.45 1.14
CA LEU A 83 -3.41 -13.52 1.70
C LEU A 83 -2.72 -14.76 1.10
N LEU A 84 -1.63 -14.54 0.37
CA LEU A 84 -0.84 -15.57 -0.29
C LEU A 84 0.46 -15.76 0.51
N GLU A 85 0.39 -16.62 1.53
CA GLU A 85 1.50 -16.89 2.44
C GLU A 85 2.18 -18.22 2.10
N ALA A 86 3.46 -18.17 1.72
CA ALA A 86 4.26 -19.35 1.42
C ALA A 86 5.77 -19.05 1.56
N GLY A 87 6.51 -19.88 2.31
CA GLY A 87 7.97 -19.79 2.37
C GLY A 87 8.56 -18.45 2.82
N GLY A 88 7.81 -17.66 3.61
CA GLY A 88 8.20 -16.30 4.03
C GLY A 88 7.62 -15.18 3.18
N ALA A 89 6.97 -15.51 2.04
CA ALA A 89 6.09 -14.59 1.34
C ALA A 89 4.85 -14.31 2.19
N TYR A 90 4.40 -13.08 2.14
CA TYR A 90 3.24 -12.55 2.83
C TYR A 90 2.51 -11.61 1.86
N ASN A 91 2.26 -12.09 0.65
CA ASN A 91 1.73 -11.28 -0.44
C ASN A 91 0.23 -11.06 -0.25
N LEU A 92 -0.27 -9.92 -0.72
CA LEU A 92 -1.69 -9.58 -0.66
C LEU A 92 -2.25 -9.38 -2.08
N GLN A 93 -3.37 -10.01 -2.39
CA GLN A 93 -4.05 -9.84 -3.67
C GLN A 93 -5.47 -9.32 -3.46
N ILE A 94 -5.86 -8.30 -4.21
CA ILE A 94 -7.24 -7.81 -4.24
C ILE A 94 -8.07 -8.75 -5.12
N ARG A 95 -9.12 -9.36 -4.56
CA ARG A 95 -9.94 -10.32 -5.32
C ARG A 95 -10.78 -9.65 -6.39
N ARG A 96 -11.38 -8.51 -6.05
CA ARG A 96 -12.21 -7.70 -6.94
C ARG A 96 -12.13 -6.24 -6.52
N VAL A 97 -11.57 -5.39 -7.38
CA VAL A 97 -11.30 -3.97 -7.12
C VAL A 97 -12.61 -3.20 -6.95
N VAL A 98 -12.66 -2.33 -5.94
CA VAL A 98 -13.76 -1.40 -5.65
C VAL A 98 -13.16 -0.02 -5.34
N PHE A 99 -13.60 1.03 -6.03
CA PHE A 99 -13.01 2.37 -5.96
C PHE A 99 -12.92 2.92 -4.52
N HIS A 100 -14.06 3.07 -3.84
CA HIS A 100 -14.10 3.63 -2.49
C HIS A 100 -13.38 2.80 -1.42
N ARG A 101 -13.15 1.52 -1.70
CA ARG A 101 -12.52 0.61 -0.74
C ARG A 101 -11.01 0.53 -0.96
N ASP A 102 -10.59 0.34 -2.20
CA ASP A 102 -9.22 -0.08 -2.53
C ASP A 102 -8.34 1.06 -3.03
N ASN A 103 -8.90 2.21 -3.38
CA ASN A 103 -8.11 3.37 -3.77
C ASN A 103 -7.41 3.96 -2.53
N GLY A 104 -6.10 3.71 -2.41
CA GLY A 104 -5.35 4.10 -1.22
C GLY A 104 -4.01 3.37 -1.05
N LYS A 105 -3.47 3.49 0.16
CA LYS A 105 -2.15 2.99 0.52
C LYS A 105 -2.27 1.71 1.33
N PHE A 106 -1.59 0.66 0.88
CA PHE A 106 -1.47 -0.61 1.59
C PHE A 106 -0.07 -0.68 2.21
N PHE A 107 0.00 -1.18 3.44
CA PHE A 107 1.22 -1.25 4.21
C PHE A 107 1.46 -2.69 4.65
N CYS A 108 2.57 -3.27 4.20
CA CYS A 108 3.07 -4.54 4.72
C CYS A 108 4.01 -4.22 5.88
N THR A 109 3.66 -4.66 7.07
CA THR A 109 4.41 -4.36 8.30
C THR A 109 4.87 -5.65 8.95
N VAL A 110 6.06 -5.64 9.55
CA VAL A 110 6.48 -6.65 10.52
C VAL A 110 6.85 -5.98 11.83
N LEU A 111 6.18 -6.39 12.91
CA LEU A 111 6.39 -5.92 14.28
C LEU A 111 7.30 -6.91 15.01
N ASP A 112 8.42 -6.44 15.57
CA ASP A 112 9.17 -7.19 16.58
C ASP A 112 8.49 -7.05 17.94
N LYS A 113 7.87 -8.12 18.44
CA LYS A 113 7.12 -8.10 19.70
C LYS A 113 8.01 -7.95 20.93
N GLU A 114 9.32 -8.21 20.81
CA GLU A 114 10.26 -8.03 21.92
C GLU A 114 10.65 -6.55 22.09
N SER A 115 11.01 -5.88 20.99
CA SER A 115 11.48 -4.50 21.02
C SER A 115 10.39 -3.45 20.79
N GLY A 116 9.23 -3.85 20.23
CA GLY A 116 8.18 -2.93 19.78
C GLY A 116 8.48 -2.25 18.44
N THR A 117 9.62 -2.56 17.82
CA THR A 117 10.05 -1.96 16.54
C THR A 117 9.18 -2.46 15.40
N GLN A 118 8.81 -1.55 14.49
CA GLN A 118 8.04 -1.88 13.30
C GLN A 118 8.84 -1.52 12.05
N TYR A 119 8.80 -2.41 11.07
CA TYR A 119 9.35 -2.19 9.74
C TYR A 119 8.22 -2.28 8.74
N THR A 120 8.13 -1.31 7.84
CA THR A 120 6.96 -1.15 6.96
C THR A 120 7.37 -0.83 5.54
N VAL A 121 6.75 -1.49 4.58
CA VAL A 121 6.81 -1.12 3.15
C VAL A 121 5.41 -0.80 2.62
N GLN A 122 5.35 0.17 1.71
CA GLN A 122 4.10 0.68 1.16
C GLN A 122 3.87 0.18 -0.27
N ALA A 123 2.62 -0.14 -0.60
CA ALA A 123 2.10 -0.28 -1.95
C ALA A 123 1.00 0.76 -2.17
N ASN A 124 0.98 1.42 -3.33
CA ASN A 124 -0.06 2.40 -3.65
C ASN A 124 -1.00 1.85 -4.73
N ILE A 125 -2.30 1.82 -4.47
CA ILE A 125 -3.31 1.39 -5.44
C ILE A 125 -4.09 2.64 -5.90
N VAL A 126 -4.08 2.86 -7.21
CA VAL A 126 -4.88 3.92 -7.85
C VAL A 126 -5.93 3.25 -8.71
N VAL A 127 -7.20 3.40 -8.31
CA VAL A 127 -8.32 2.87 -9.09
C VAL A 127 -8.66 3.86 -10.18
N VAL A 128 -8.46 3.47 -11.44
CA VAL A 128 -8.80 4.29 -12.60
C VAL A 128 -10.27 4.08 -12.95
N VAL A 129 -11.01 5.18 -13.04
CA VAL A 129 -12.38 5.20 -13.54
C VAL A 129 -12.31 5.68 -14.98
N PRO A 130 -12.78 4.91 -15.98
CA PRO A 130 -12.83 5.39 -17.34
C PRO A 130 -13.72 6.63 -17.40
N PHE A 131 -13.26 7.70 -18.02
CA PHE A 131 -14.11 8.83 -18.37
C PHE A 131 -15.13 8.33 -19.40
N GLY A 132 -16.36 8.11 -18.95
CA GLY A 132 -17.48 7.97 -19.89
C GLY A 132 -17.66 9.30 -20.60
N GLU A 133 -17.75 9.28 -21.92
CA GLU A 133 -18.50 10.33 -22.60
C GLU A 133 -19.94 10.23 -22.05
N GLU A 134 -20.36 11.28 -21.36
CA GLU A 134 -21.66 11.48 -20.69
C GLU A 134 -21.67 11.30 -19.15
N GLU A 135 -22.07 12.41 -18.50
CA GLU A 135 -22.31 12.66 -17.07
C GLU A 135 -21.10 12.88 -16.14
N VAL A 136 -20.44 14.03 -16.36
CA VAL A 136 -19.77 14.78 -15.29
C VAL A 136 -20.84 15.36 -14.36
N THR A 137 -21.25 14.61 -13.33
CA THR A 137 -22.02 15.19 -12.22
C THR A 137 -21.66 14.56 -10.88
N PHE A 138 -20.40 14.62 -10.43
CA PHE A 138 -20.11 14.41 -9.01
C PHE A 138 -19.10 15.42 -8.46
N MET A 139 -19.70 16.37 -7.74
CA MET A 139 -19.23 17.19 -6.61
C MET A 139 -17.74 17.17 -6.28
N PHE A 140 -17.08 18.31 -6.48
CA PHE A 140 -15.83 18.64 -5.80
C PHE A 140 -15.83 20.11 -5.41
N GLU A 141 -16.00 20.39 -4.11
CA GLU A 141 -15.84 21.74 -3.54
C GLU A 141 -14.35 22.17 -3.47
N GLU A 142 -13.41 21.27 -3.75
CA GLU A 142 -11.95 21.54 -3.66
C GLU A 142 -11.18 21.41 -5.00
N VAL A 143 -11.84 21.15 -6.13
CA VAL A 143 -11.17 20.90 -7.44
C VAL A 143 -11.18 22.12 -8.38
N LEU A 144 -11.66 23.28 -7.91
CA LEU A 144 -11.69 24.50 -8.72
C LEU A 144 -10.30 24.91 -9.22
N ASP A 145 -9.23 24.66 -8.46
CA ASP A 145 -7.88 25.06 -8.86
C ASP A 145 -7.27 24.18 -9.96
N VAL A 146 -7.69 22.92 -10.09
CA VAL A 146 -7.13 21.99 -11.08
C VAL A 146 -7.84 22.11 -12.44
N ILE A 147 -9.15 22.36 -12.43
CA ILE A 147 -9.94 22.53 -13.67
C ILE A 147 -9.50 23.80 -14.40
N LEU A 148 -9.23 24.90 -13.67
CA LEU A 148 -8.74 26.15 -14.26
C LEU A 148 -7.41 26.00 -15.00
N LEU A 149 -6.54 25.07 -14.59
CA LEU A 149 -5.27 24.81 -15.27
C LEU A 149 -5.45 24.03 -16.59
N CYS A 150 -6.41 23.11 -16.64
CA CYS A 150 -6.70 22.34 -17.85
C CYS A 150 -7.39 23.17 -18.94
N ASP A 151 -8.25 24.12 -18.56
CA ASP A 151 -8.93 24.99 -19.55
C ASP A 151 -7.99 26.04 -20.15
N VAL A 152 -7.02 26.55 -19.38
CA VAL A 152 -6.03 27.52 -19.90
C VAL A 152 -5.07 26.88 -20.90
N LEU A 153 -4.68 25.62 -20.71
CA LEU A 153 -3.77 24.92 -21.64
C LEU A 153 -4.42 24.49 -22.96
N LYS A 154 -5.76 24.39 -23.01
CA LYS A 154 -6.50 24.14 -24.26
C LYS A 154 -6.74 25.40 -25.09
N ALA A 155 -6.43 26.58 -24.55
CA ALA A 155 -6.61 27.87 -25.22
C ALA A 155 -5.32 28.42 -25.88
N PHE A 156 -4.24 27.63 -25.91
CA PHE A 156 -2.98 27.95 -26.60
C PHE A 156 -2.63 26.92 -27.69
#